data_AF-A0A9P1BEA1-F1
#
_entry.id   AF-A0A9P1BEA1-F1
#
_cell.length_a   1.000
_cell.length_b   1.000
_cell.length_c   1.000
_cell.angle_alpha   90.00
_cell.angle_beta   90.00
_cell.angle_gamma   90.00
#
_symmetry.space_group_name_H-M   'P 1'
#
loop_
_entity.id
_entity.type
_entity.pdbx_description
1 polymer ?
#
loop_
_entity_poly.entity_id
_entity_poly.type
_entity_poly.pdbx_seq_one_letter_code
_entity_poly.pdbx_strand_id
1 'polypeptide(L)'
;MAKKKRRSPAQRGTSTSRPKQKLTAVDTKTLRDITNLADTVVAAAEKKRDPHVDIPTRSLSNVRFNKKKKFIEMGSAKNRRQLFNLSQAKSYMQTILVASGCKQLIDESKTTSIRGLYYLLKHSIEGTKEETFDEQSDCDPVIEDVEVALNALREELHVYASNRGGMVGPITLIDSGDEIDCSRMGSGGYSIPSIVEPDIIQFKKNDAKFVLHVEKDTVWRRFNEDKFWKTHNCLLTHGGGQPPRGVRRMLNRLHYELKLPVYCLLDNDPWGYYIYSVVKQGSINLAFESKRMAIPNAKYLGLRSIDLDRCDLSPSVKINLSDSDIKRAKQIANYPWFKDKKPWQKEISKMLDNGFKLEVEALISKNISYVTEEYVPARLDAQDWRCAVPRHIHEPTRVTAAGNKPKLIDEYIGLVNSKTPEISIAVMRSPGGWVEPGQTPEFDEYTVVLKGMLRVKYRGGEFDVTAGQAVVVHAGDWVQYSTPSDEGAEYFAVCVPAFDPETVHRDAE
;
A
#
# COMPACT_ATOMS: atom_id res chain seq x y z
N MET A 1 -10.40 -5.89 81.69
CA MET A 1 -9.58 -4.83 81.07
C MET A 1 -8.92 -5.38 79.81
N ALA A 2 -9.24 -4.82 78.63
CA ALA A 2 -8.36 -4.71 77.45
C ALA A 2 -9.15 -4.03 76.32
N LYS A 3 -8.98 -2.71 76.17
CA LYS A 3 -9.59 -1.90 75.09
C LYS A 3 -8.98 -2.31 73.74
N LYS A 4 -9.81 -2.82 72.81
CA LYS A 4 -9.44 -2.98 71.39
C LYS A 4 -9.31 -1.58 70.77
N LYS A 5 -8.06 -1.15 70.50
CA LYS A 5 -7.74 0.10 69.80
C LYS A 5 -8.33 0.07 68.38
N ARG A 6 -9.20 1.04 68.06
CA ARG A 6 -9.56 1.40 66.68
C ARG A 6 -8.28 1.80 65.92
N ARG A 7 -7.99 1.13 64.80
CA ARG A 7 -6.99 1.59 63.82
C ARG A 7 -7.56 2.81 63.10
N SER A 8 -6.82 3.91 63.15
CA SER A 8 -7.06 5.12 62.36
C SER A 8 -6.85 4.85 60.85
N PRO A 9 -7.56 5.55 59.95
CA PRO A 9 -7.31 5.45 58.52
C PRO A 9 -5.91 5.98 58.21
N ALA A 10 -5.16 5.25 57.37
CA ALA A 10 -3.89 5.71 56.85
C ALA A 10 -4.08 7.05 56.13
N GLN A 11 -3.40 8.09 56.61
CA GLN A 11 -3.31 9.36 55.92
C GLN A 11 -2.69 9.11 54.54
N ARG A 12 -3.47 9.36 53.47
CA ARG A 12 -2.92 9.52 52.12
C ARG A 12 -1.86 10.61 52.21
N GLY A 13 -0.62 10.24 51.91
CA GLY A 13 0.51 11.15 51.89
C GLY A 13 0.17 12.40 51.08
N THR A 14 0.34 13.56 51.71
CA THR A 14 0.34 14.86 51.06
C THR A 14 1.22 14.81 49.82
N SER A 15 0.62 15.04 48.65
CA SER A 15 1.31 15.11 47.38
C SER A 15 2.35 16.24 47.46
N THR A 16 3.62 15.85 47.53
CA THR A 16 4.73 16.77 47.34
C THR A 16 4.58 17.37 45.95
N SER A 17 4.32 18.68 45.90
CA SER A 17 4.19 19.46 44.67
C SER A 17 5.54 19.46 43.94
N ARG A 18 5.75 18.46 43.09
CA ARG A 18 6.89 18.42 42.17
C ARG A 18 6.76 19.59 41.18
N PRO A 19 7.87 20.22 40.77
CA PRO A 19 7.83 21.32 39.82
C PRO A 19 7.17 20.83 38.52
N LYS A 20 6.04 21.45 38.14
CA LYS A 20 5.36 21.16 36.88
C LYS A 20 6.32 21.48 35.75
N GLN A 21 6.76 20.46 35.01
CA GLN A 21 7.45 20.67 33.74
C GLN A 21 6.54 21.51 32.83
N LYS A 22 7.15 22.37 32.00
CA LYS A 22 6.40 23.15 31.01
C LYS A 22 5.78 22.18 30.00
N LEU A 23 4.46 22.05 30.07
CA LEU A 23 3.65 21.31 29.10
C LEU A 23 3.84 21.92 27.71
N THR A 24 3.89 21.08 26.68
CA THR A 24 3.98 21.56 25.30
C THR A 24 2.65 22.18 24.85
N ALA A 25 2.67 22.89 23.72
CA ALA A 25 1.44 23.44 23.13
C ALA A 25 0.44 22.33 22.74
N VAL A 26 0.96 21.16 22.36
CA VAL A 26 0.16 19.98 22.01
C VAL A 26 -0.46 19.38 23.27
N ASP A 27 0.31 19.20 24.34
CA ASP A 27 -0.19 18.69 25.62
C ASP A 27 -1.30 19.57 26.20
N THR A 28 -1.12 20.89 26.11
CA THR A 28 -2.13 21.85 26.56
C THR A 28 -3.43 21.72 25.78
N LYS A 29 -3.35 21.49 24.46
CA LYS A 29 -4.51 21.25 23.61
C LYS A 29 -5.18 19.92 23.97
N THR A 30 -4.42 18.84 24.05
CA THR A 30 -4.94 17.50 24.38
C THR A 30 -5.62 17.49 25.75
N LEU A 31 -5.01 18.13 26.76
CA LEU A 31 -5.59 18.26 28.10
C LEU A 31 -6.88 19.06 28.09
N ARG A 32 -6.95 20.14 27.29
CA ARG A 32 -8.18 20.90 27.08
C ARG A 32 -9.26 20.03 26.43
N ASP A 33 -8.94 19.23 25.43
CA ASP A 33 -9.90 18.35 24.76
C ASP A 33 -10.42 17.26 25.70
N ILE A 34 -9.56 16.66 26.53
CA ILE A 34 -9.96 15.73 27.60
C ILE A 34 -10.89 16.42 28.61
N THR A 35 -10.56 17.65 29.00
CA THR A 35 -11.37 18.42 29.96
C THR A 35 -12.73 18.76 29.36
N ASN A 36 -12.79 19.18 28.09
CA ASN A 36 -14.04 19.44 27.38
C ASN A 36 -14.93 18.18 27.33
N LEU A 37 -14.34 17.00 27.12
CA LEU A 37 -15.08 15.74 27.18
C LEU A 37 -15.70 15.54 28.58
N ALA A 38 -14.94 15.77 29.66
CA ALA A 38 -15.47 15.71 31.01
C ALA A 38 -16.58 16.76 31.25
N ASP A 39 -16.40 17.99 30.77
CA ASP A 39 -17.39 19.08 30.90
C ASP A 39 -18.72 18.73 30.22
N THR A 40 -18.69 18.04 29.08
CA THR A 40 -19.93 17.57 28.42
C THR A 40 -20.70 16.56 29.28
N VAL A 41 -19.99 15.69 30.00
CA VAL A 41 -20.60 14.71 30.91
C VAL A 41 -21.18 15.41 32.13
N VAL A 42 -20.45 16.35 32.73
CA VAL A 42 -20.89 17.15 33.88
C VAL A 42 -22.13 17.97 33.52
N ALA A 43 -22.10 18.68 32.38
CA ALA A 43 -23.23 19.48 31.91
C ALA A 43 -24.48 18.64 31.62
N ALA A 44 -24.33 17.40 31.15
CA ALA A 44 -25.46 16.48 30.98
C ALA A 44 -26.06 16.09 32.34
N ALA A 45 -25.22 15.76 33.32
CA ALA A 45 -25.63 15.41 34.68
C ALA A 45 -26.34 16.58 35.39
N GLU A 46 -25.80 17.80 35.30
CA GLU A 46 -26.41 19.01 35.87
C GLU A 46 -27.80 19.30 35.28
N LYS A 47 -27.95 19.07 33.97
CA LYS A 47 -29.22 19.21 33.25
C LYS A 47 -30.17 18.01 33.45
N LYS A 48 -29.82 17.04 34.29
CA LYS A 48 -30.56 15.79 34.51
C LYS A 48 -30.89 15.06 33.21
N ARG A 49 -29.96 15.09 32.24
CA ARG A 49 -30.05 14.35 30.98
C ARG A 49 -29.07 13.19 31.00
N ASP A 50 -29.42 12.14 30.27
CA ASP A 50 -28.60 10.95 30.16
C ASP A 50 -27.21 11.28 29.58
N PRO A 51 -26.12 11.05 30.34
CA PRO A 51 -24.76 11.24 29.84
C PRO A 51 -24.46 10.26 28.71
N HIS A 52 -23.85 10.77 27.65
CA HIS A 52 -23.44 9.98 26.50
C HIS A 52 -22.15 10.53 25.89
N VAL A 53 -21.41 9.65 25.22
CA VAL A 53 -20.22 10.00 24.44
C VAL A 53 -20.43 9.53 23.00
N ASP A 54 -20.25 10.44 22.05
CA ASP A 54 -20.38 10.15 20.62
C ASP A 54 -19.01 9.82 20.01
N ILE A 55 -18.80 8.57 19.62
CA ILE A 55 -17.52 8.06 19.12
C ILE A 55 -17.65 7.78 17.62
N PRO A 56 -16.83 8.37 16.73
CA PRO A 56 -16.90 8.07 15.30
C PRO A 56 -16.70 6.58 14.99
N THR A 57 -17.55 6.02 14.14
CA THR A 57 -17.57 4.57 13.87
C THR A 57 -16.41 4.16 12.96
N ARG A 58 -15.58 3.20 13.40
CA ARG A 58 -14.37 2.73 12.69
C ARG A 58 -14.61 1.46 11.86
N SER A 59 -15.72 1.40 11.14
CA SER A 59 -16.11 0.25 10.32
C SER A 59 -15.96 0.52 8.83
N LEU A 60 -15.85 -0.53 8.02
CA LEU A 60 -15.90 -0.45 6.54
C LEU A 60 -17.09 0.38 6.03
N SER A 61 -18.24 0.33 6.70
CA SER A 61 -19.44 1.07 6.32
C SER A 61 -19.34 2.59 6.51
N ASN A 62 -18.48 3.07 7.41
CA ASN A 62 -18.27 4.49 7.67
C ASN A 62 -16.95 5.01 7.10
N VAL A 63 -16.33 4.24 6.19
CA VAL A 63 -15.01 4.56 5.67
C VAL A 63 -15.11 4.77 4.17
N ARG A 64 -14.69 5.95 3.69
CA ARG A 64 -14.78 6.34 2.28
C ARG A 64 -13.41 6.51 1.67
N PHE A 65 -13.22 5.93 0.48
CA PHE A 65 -12.02 6.19 -0.31
C PHE A 65 -12.13 7.54 -1.04
N ASN A 66 -11.21 8.46 -0.77
CA ASN A 66 -11.16 9.74 -1.46
C ASN A 66 -10.35 9.60 -2.76
N LYS A 67 -11.01 9.62 -3.92
CA LYS A 67 -10.34 9.47 -5.23
C LYS A 67 -9.31 10.59 -5.53
N LYS A 68 -9.53 11.82 -5.03
CA LYS A 68 -8.60 12.95 -5.23
C LYS A 68 -7.35 12.80 -4.36
N LYS A 69 -7.55 12.54 -3.07
CA LYS A 69 -6.45 12.41 -2.11
C LYS A 69 -5.78 11.03 -2.12
N LYS A 70 -6.42 10.04 -2.74
CA LYS A 70 -5.97 8.65 -2.93
C LYS A 70 -5.73 7.86 -1.62
N PHE A 71 -6.27 8.33 -0.50
CA PHE A 71 -6.28 7.64 0.78
C PHE A 71 -7.69 7.58 1.38
N ILE A 72 -7.83 6.79 2.42
CA ILE A 72 -9.08 6.49 3.10
C ILE A 72 -9.40 7.59 4.13
N GLU A 73 -10.65 8.03 4.20
CA GLU A 73 -11.13 9.02 5.17
C GLU A 73 -12.33 8.49 5.95
N MET A 74 -12.46 8.94 7.19
CA MET A 74 -13.63 8.65 8.03
C MET A 74 -14.86 9.42 7.52
N GLY A 75 -16.00 8.74 7.55
CA GLY A 75 -17.31 9.33 7.36
C GLY A 75 -17.84 9.98 8.64
N SER A 76 -19.05 10.52 8.55
CA SER A 76 -19.70 11.26 9.64
C SER A 76 -20.46 10.39 10.64
N ALA A 77 -20.56 9.07 10.43
CA ALA A 77 -21.31 8.21 11.34
C ALA A 77 -20.60 8.12 12.70
N LYS A 78 -21.40 8.22 13.76
CA LYS A 78 -20.96 8.09 15.15
C LYS A 78 -21.77 7.02 15.85
N ASN A 79 -21.11 6.27 16.71
CA ASN A 79 -21.73 5.35 17.64
C ASN A 79 -21.85 6.07 19.00
N ARG A 80 -23.07 6.14 19.53
CA ARG A 80 -23.35 6.79 20.81
C ARG A 80 -23.26 5.76 21.92
N ARG A 81 -22.36 5.97 22.87
CA ARG A 81 -22.29 5.20 24.13
C ARG A 81 -23.08 5.92 25.20
N GLN A 82 -24.09 5.26 25.75
CA GLN A 82 -24.93 5.80 26.82
C GLN A 82 -24.59 5.13 28.15
N LEU A 83 -24.56 5.91 29.23
CA LEU A 83 -24.32 5.39 30.57
C LEU A 83 -25.48 4.51 31.06
N PHE A 84 -26.73 4.92 30.81
CA PHE A 84 -27.93 4.22 31.30
C PHE A 84 -28.40 3.06 30.40
N ASN A 85 -27.54 2.57 29.51
CA ASN A 85 -27.80 1.38 28.72
C ASN A 85 -26.98 0.21 29.29
N LEU A 86 -27.66 -0.85 29.73
CA LEU A 86 -27.05 -2.02 30.38
C LEU A 86 -25.89 -2.61 29.56
N SER A 87 -26.04 -2.66 28.23
CA SER A 87 -25.02 -3.23 27.34
C SER A 87 -23.81 -2.31 27.11
N GLN A 88 -23.94 -1.01 27.36
CA GLN A 88 -22.92 0.00 27.04
C GLN A 88 -22.29 0.66 28.28
N ALA A 89 -22.90 0.51 29.45
CA ALA A 89 -22.47 1.15 30.70
C ALA A 89 -21.00 0.85 31.03
N LYS A 90 -20.56 -0.41 30.90
CA LYS A 90 -19.16 -0.81 31.13
C LYS A 90 -18.22 -0.11 30.15
N SER A 91 -18.52 -0.14 28.85
CA SER A 91 -17.70 0.54 27.83
C SER A 91 -17.68 2.06 27.97
N TYR A 92 -18.78 2.67 28.41
CA TYR A 92 -18.85 4.10 28.72
C TYR A 92 -17.89 4.44 29.88
N MET A 93 -18.00 3.72 31.00
CA MET A 93 -17.12 3.90 32.16
C MET A 93 -15.65 3.72 31.78
N GLN A 94 -15.32 2.67 31.04
CA GLN A 94 -13.96 2.41 30.54
C GLN A 94 -13.42 3.56 29.68
N THR A 95 -14.26 4.17 28.83
CA THR A 95 -13.87 5.30 27.98
C THR A 95 -13.47 6.52 28.82
N ILE A 96 -14.27 6.85 29.83
CA ILE A 96 -13.98 7.96 30.75
C ILE A 96 -12.74 7.66 31.61
N LEU A 97 -12.60 6.42 32.07
CA LEU A 97 -11.45 5.98 32.86
C LEU A 97 -10.15 6.11 32.07
N VAL A 98 -10.12 5.66 30.82
CA VAL A 98 -8.96 5.81 29.92
C VAL A 98 -8.62 7.28 29.71
N ALA A 99 -9.61 8.14 29.43
CA ALA A 99 -9.38 9.58 29.28
C ALA A 99 -8.77 10.20 30.56
N SER A 100 -9.24 9.78 31.74
CA SER A 100 -8.67 10.20 33.03
C SER A 100 -7.24 9.69 33.23
N GLY A 101 -6.93 8.46 32.83
CA GLY A 101 -5.58 7.91 32.87
C GLY A 101 -4.62 8.70 31.98
N CYS A 102 -5.03 9.02 30.75
CA CYS A 102 -4.25 9.87 29.84
C CYS A 102 -4.03 11.27 30.41
N LYS A 103 -5.04 11.87 31.04
CA LYS A 103 -4.90 13.17 31.73
C LYS A 103 -3.81 13.11 32.81
N GLN A 104 -3.82 12.07 33.64
CA GLN A 104 -2.81 11.89 34.68
C GLN A 104 -1.39 11.80 34.11
N LEU A 105 -1.22 11.08 33.00
CA LEU A 105 0.08 10.96 32.31
C LEU A 105 0.58 12.32 31.80
N ILE A 106 -0.31 13.12 31.23
CA ILE A 106 0.01 14.47 30.75
C ILE A 106 0.36 15.40 31.93
N ASP A 107 -0.47 15.42 32.98
CA ASP A 107 -0.25 16.22 34.20
C ASP A 107 1.09 15.87 34.89
N GLU A 108 1.48 14.60 34.88
CA GLU A 108 2.75 14.12 35.43
C GLU A 108 3.93 14.23 34.45
N SER A 109 3.68 14.62 33.19
CA SER A 109 4.67 14.64 32.10
C SER A 109 5.40 13.31 31.94
N LYS A 110 4.67 12.20 32.09
CA LYS A 110 5.19 10.83 31.94
C LYS A 110 4.51 10.14 30.79
N THR A 111 5.22 9.20 30.18
CA THR A 111 4.69 8.30 29.16
C THR A 111 4.59 6.88 29.69
N THR A 112 3.60 6.12 29.24
CA THR A 112 3.46 4.70 29.59
C THR A 112 3.15 3.85 28.37
N SER A 113 3.46 2.57 28.44
CA SER A 113 3.06 1.63 27.40
C SER A 113 1.56 1.34 27.48
N ILE A 114 0.94 0.89 26.39
CA ILE A 114 -0.46 0.42 26.37
C ILE A 114 -0.73 -0.59 27.50
N ARG A 115 0.20 -1.54 27.71
CA ARG A 115 0.12 -2.53 28.79
C ARG A 115 0.26 -1.88 30.17
N GLY A 116 1.11 -0.87 30.30
CA GLY A 116 1.25 -0.09 31.52
C GLY A 116 -0.03 0.68 31.86
N LEU A 117 -0.69 1.28 30.86
CA LEU A 117 -1.99 1.94 31.04
C LEU A 117 -3.07 0.96 31.47
N TYR A 118 -3.13 -0.23 30.86
CA TYR A 118 -4.05 -1.30 31.29
C TYR A 118 -3.91 -1.60 32.79
N TYR A 119 -2.68 -1.80 33.29
CA TYR A 119 -2.46 -2.05 34.72
C TYR A 119 -2.70 -0.84 35.62
N LEU A 120 -2.47 0.38 35.12
CA LEU A 120 -2.79 1.61 35.86
C LEU A 120 -4.30 1.74 36.11
N LEU A 121 -5.11 1.34 35.13
CA LEU A 121 -6.56 1.48 35.18
C LEU A 121 -7.26 0.24 35.75
N LYS A 122 -6.58 -0.91 35.80
CA LYS A 122 -7.14 -2.16 36.33
C LYS A 122 -7.33 -2.08 37.84
N HIS A 123 -8.59 -2.07 38.26
CA HIS A 123 -8.98 -2.21 39.66
C HIS A 123 -10.38 -2.81 39.77
N SER A 124 -10.66 -3.43 40.91
CA SER A 124 -11.99 -3.93 41.23
C SER A 124 -12.96 -2.77 41.44
N ILE A 125 -14.13 -2.83 40.81
CA ILE A 125 -15.17 -1.82 40.97
C ILE A 125 -15.76 -1.95 42.39
N GLU A 126 -15.75 -0.85 43.15
CA GLU A 126 -16.19 -0.84 44.54
C GLU A 126 -17.61 -1.41 44.71
N GLY A 127 -17.76 -2.38 45.61
CA GLY A 127 -19.04 -3.05 45.86
C GLY A 127 -19.37 -4.20 44.89
N THR A 128 -18.47 -4.55 43.96
CA THR A 128 -18.65 -5.67 43.03
C THR A 128 -17.45 -6.63 43.05
N LYS A 129 -17.56 -7.77 42.37
CA LYS A 129 -16.44 -8.70 42.09
C LYS A 129 -15.87 -8.52 40.68
N GLU A 130 -16.28 -7.46 39.98
CA GLU A 130 -15.88 -7.22 38.60
C GLU A 130 -14.70 -6.27 38.54
N GLU A 131 -13.77 -6.53 37.62
CA GLU A 131 -12.66 -5.65 37.31
C GLU A 131 -13.07 -4.62 36.25
N THR A 132 -12.43 -3.45 36.27
CA THR A 132 -12.62 -2.44 35.20
C THR A 132 -12.20 -2.95 33.83
N PHE A 133 -11.10 -3.72 33.78
CA PHE A 133 -10.62 -4.40 32.58
C PHE A 133 -10.18 -5.82 32.92
N ASP A 134 -10.72 -6.78 32.19
CA ASP A 134 -10.43 -8.20 32.37
C ASP A 134 -9.16 -8.55 31.57
N GLU A 135 -9.14 -8.23 30.28
CA GLU A 135 -8.02 -8.49 29.36
C GLU A 135 -7.48 -7.23 28.68
N GLN A 136 -6.27 -7.31 28.13
CA GLN A 136 -5.66 -6.20 27.39
C GLN A 136 -6.43 -5.91 26.07
N SER A 137 -6.94 -6.96 25.43
CA SER A 137 -7.82 -6.92 24.25
C SER A 137 -9.07 -6.05 24.47
N ASP A 138 -9.52 -5.87 25.71
CA ASP A 138 -10.65 -5.01 26.04
C ASP A 138 -10.25 -3.52 26.15
N CYS A 139 -9.00 -3.26 26.53
CA CYS A 139 -8.48 -1.90 26.73
C CYS A 139 -8.06 -1.26 25.41
N ASP A 140 -7.42 -2.02 24.52
CA ASP A 140 -6.90 -1.51 23.24
C ASP A 140 -7.98 -0.79 22.39
N PRO A 141 -9.20 -1.33 22.16
CA PRO A 141 -10.23 -0.65 21.41
C PRO A 141 -10.74 0.63 22.08
N VAL A 142 -10.75 0.66 23.42
CA VAL A 142 -11.22 1.83 24.20
C VAL A 142 -10.20 2.97 24.11
N ILE A 143 -8.89 2.67 24.13
CA ILE A 143 -7.85 3.66 23.89
C ILE A 143 -8.02 4.27 22.50
N GLU A 144 -8.24 3.45 21.49
CA GLU A 144 -8.48 3.95 20.12
C GLU A 144 -9.76 4.78 20.01
N ASP A 145 -10.80 4.45 20.76
CA ASP A 145 -12.01 5.26 20.80
C ASP A 145 -11.77 6.64 21.42
N VAL A 146 -10.93 6.73 22.45
CA VAL A 146 -10.52 8.00 23.06
C VAL A 146 -9.66 8.82 22.08
N GLU A 147 -8.73 8.20 21.36
CA GLU A 147 -7.95 8.84 20.29
C GLU A 147 -8.88 9.53 19.27
N VAL A 148 -9.90 8.81 18.81
CA VAL A 148 -10.83 9.30 17.78
C VAL A 148 -11.78 10.36 18.34
N ALA A 149 -12.28 10.17 19.56
CA ALA A 149 -13.20 11.11 20.20
C ALA A 149 -12.51 12.46 20.47
N LEU A 150 -11.23 12.44 20.85
CA LEU A 150 -10.43 13.63 21.12
C LEU A 150 -9.73 14.19 19.88
N ASN A 151 -9.72 13.43 18.77
CA ASN A 151 -8.94 13.75 17.58
C ASN A 151 -7.46 14.03 17.93
N ALA A 152 -6.92 13.19 18.81
CA ALA A 152 -5.55 13.21 19.32
C ALA A 152 -4.84 11.90 18.97
N LEU A 153 -3.54 11.96 18.72
CA LEU A 153 -2.75 10.75 18.54
C LEU A 153 -2.55 10.00 19.87
N ARG A 154 -2.32 8.70 19.77
CA ARG A 154 -1.94 7.88 20.92
C ARG A 154 -0.70 8.45 21.63
N GLU A 155 0.27 8.85 20.84
CA GLU A 155 1.52 9.44 21.32
C GLU A 155 1.27 10.80 22.00
N GLU A 156 0.33 11.60 21.49
CA GLU A 156 -0.11 12.87 22.10
C GLU A 156 -0.87 12.65 23.43
N LEU A 157 -1.40 11.44 23.66
CA LEU A 157 -1.97 11.00 24.93
C LEU A 157 -0.93 10.41 25.90
N HIS A 158 0.37 10.53 25.58
CA HIS A 158 1.49 9.98 26.34
C HIS A 158 1.46 8.44 26.46
N VAL A 159 0.78 7.78 25.53
CA VAL A 159 0.73 6.31 25.45
C VAL A 159 1.60 5.86 24.26
N TYR A 160 2.42 4.84 24.45
CA TYR A 160 3.23 4.28 23.36
C TYR A 160 3.04 2.77 23.22
N ALA A 161 3.23 2.28 21.99
CA ALA A 161 3.30 0.86 21.70
C ALA A 161 4.75 0.37 21.79
N SER A 162 4.95 -0.95 21.92
CA SER A 162 6.29 -1.52 21.80
C SER A 162 6.87 -1.25 20.42
N ASN A 163 8.15 -0.87 20.39
CA ASN A 163 8.87 -0.64 19.13
C ASN A 163 8.90 -1.95 18.35
N ARG A 164 8.40 -1.89 17.12
CA ARG A 164 8.43 -2.99 16.17
C ARG A 164 8.85 -2.43 14.82
N GLY A 165 9.76 -3.14 14.17
CA GLY A 165 10.36 -2.69 12.93
C GLY A 165 11.67 -1.94 13.13
N GLY A 166 12.45 -1.94 12.06
CA GLY A 166 13.80 -1.42 12.03
C GLY A 166 14.11 -0.74 10.71
N MET A 167 15.15 0.07 10.73
CA MET A 167 15.64 0.84 9.60
C MET A 167 17.16 0.78 9.53
N VAL A 168 17.70 0.64 8.33
CA VAL A 168 19.14 0.76 8.07
C VAL A 168 19.35 1.47 6.73
N GLY A 169 20.41 2.26 6.64
CA GLY A 169 20.84 2.89 5.40
C GLY A 169 21.50 4.25 5.63
N PRO A 170 21.81 4.98 4.54
CA PRO A 170 22.63 6.18 4.57
C PRO A 170 21.82 7.42 5.00
N ILE A 171 21.35 7.42 6.24
CA ILE A 171 20.64 8.52 6.88
C ILE A 171 21.18 8.76 8.29
N THR A 172 21.33 10.04 8.63
CA THR A 172 21.67 10.49 9.99
C THR A 172 20.47 11.24 10.54
N LEU A 173 20.00 10.79 11.70
CA LEU A 173 18.85 11.36 12.40
C LEU A 173 19.25 11.80 13.80
N ILE A 174 18.54 12.79 14.33
CA ILE A 174 18.61 13.16 15.75
C ILE A 174 17.38 12.57 16.40
N ASP A 175 17.57 11.71 17.39
CA ASP A 175 16.51 11.12 18.21
C ASP A 175 16.67 11.61 19.65
N SER A 176 15.69 12.37 20.14
CA SER A 176 15.67 12.84 21.53
C SER A 176 16.92 13.62 21.96
N GLY A 177 17.62 14.25 21.00
CA GLY A 177 18.84 15.03 21.20
C GLY A 177 20.13 14.31 20.81
N ASP A 178 20.09 12.98 20.63
CA ASP A 178 21.25 12.18 20.25
C ASP A 178 21.34 11.98 18.74
N GLU A 179 22.54 12.18 18.18
CA GLU A 179 22.79 11.97 16.75
C GLU A 179 23.08 10.49 16.47
N ILE A 180 22.22 9.88 15.65
CA ILE A 180 22.27 8.46 15.29
C ILE A 180 22.54 8.33 13.79
N ASP A 181 23.62 7.63 13.46
CA ASP A 181 23.96 7.23 12.09
C ASP A 181 23.39 5.82 11.82
N CYS A 182 22.29 5.75 11.05
CA CYS A 182 21.64 4.49 10.73
C CYS A 182 22.50 3.56 9.84
N SER A 183 23.59 4.04 9.25
CA SER A 183 24.51 3.23 8.47
C SER A 183 25.51 2.44 9.34
N ARG A 184 25.66 2.83 10.62
CA ARG A 184 26.64 2.26 11.56
C ARG A 184 26.00 1.46 12.71
N MET A 185 24.77 0.98 12.51
CA MET A 185 24.01 0.24 13.54
C MET A 185 24.24 -1.28 13.55
N GLY A 186 25.22 -1.77 12.77
CA GLY A 186 25.54 -3.20 12.69
C GLY A 186 24.38 -4.06 12.16
N SER A 187 24.22 -5.25 12.73
CA SER A 187 23.18 -6.21 12.32
C SER A 187 21.78 -5.85 12.80
N GLY A 188 21.66 -5.07 13.88
CA GLY A 188 20.39 -4.75 14.52
C GLY A 188 19.60 -3.63 13.85
N GLY A 189 20.29 -2.70 13.17
CA GLY A 189 19.64 -1.50 12.62
C GLY A 189 19.10 -0.56 13.69
N TYR A 190 18.51 0.54 13.26
CA TYR A 190 17.81 1.47 14.14
C TYR A 190 16.38 1.00 14.36
N SER A 191 15.99 0.78 15.62
CA SER A 191 14.62 0.40 15.98
C SER A 191 13.71 1.63 15.92
N ILE A 192 12.71 1.61 15.04
CA ILE A 192 11.83 2.76 14.84
C ILE A 192 10.90 2.90 16.06
N PRO A 193 10.91 4.04 16.78
CA PRO A 193 10.04 4.27 17.91
C PRO A 193 8.57 4.50 17.48
N SER A 194 7.64 4.40 18.44
CA SER A 194 6.22 4.74 18.18
C SER A 194 6.05 6.22 17.84
N ILE A 195 6.81 7.08 18.54
CA ILE A 195 6.78 8.53 18.41
C ILE A 195 7.86 8.94 17.41
N VAL A 196 7.43 9.47 16.26
CA VAL A 196 8.29 9.84 15.14
C VAL A 196 8.01 11.27 14.68
N GLU A 197 7.57 12.13 15.59
CA GLU A 197 7.20 13.51 15.33
C GLU A 197 8.46 14.36 15.08
N PRO A 198 8.37 15.45 14.31
CA PRO A 198 9.54 16.28 13.97
C PRO A 198 10.29 16.87 15.17
N ASP A 199 9.62 17.05 16.31
CA ASP A 199 10.19 17.52 17.56
C ASP A 199 11.06 16.45 18.26
N ILE A 200 10.78 15.16 18.04
CA ILE A 200 11.54 14.05 18.61
C ILE A 200 12.59 13.54 17.61
N ILE A 201 12.18 13.32 16.36
CA ILE A 201 13.05 12.81 15.30
C ILE A 201 13.25 13.88 14.22
N GLN A 202 14.49 14.31 14.07
CA GLN A 202 14.90 15.28 13.05
C GLN A 202 15.83 14.62 12.02
N PHE A 203 15.57 14.86 10.73
CA PHE A 203 16.44 14.38 9.66
C PHE A 203 17.57 15.38 9.41
N LYS A 204 18.82 14.96 9.63
CA LYS A 204 19.99 15.82 9.47
C LYS A 204 20.60 15.66 8.08
N LYS A 205 20.94 14.42 7.71
CA LYS A 205 21.57 14.09 6.42
C LYS A 205 20.90 12.87 5.81
N ASN A 206 20.62 12.92 4.51
CA ASN A 206 20.06 11.80 3.76
C ASN A 206 20.77 11.70 2.40
N ASP A 207 21.44 10.58 2.14
CA ASP A 207 22.07 10.27 0.85
C ASP A 207 21.31 9.18 0.07
N ALA A 208 20.18 8.70 0.61
CA ALA A 208 19.40 7.64 -0.01
C ALA A 208 18.59 8.14 -1.21
N LYS A 209 18.46 7.30 -2.25
CA LYS A 209 17.67 7.54 -3.47
C LYS A 209 16.23 7.05 -3.35
N PHE A 210 15.99 5.99 -2.57
CA PHE A 210 14.67 5.40 -2.37
C PHE A 210 14.58 4.64 -1.05
N VAL A 211 13.35 4.30 -0.65
CA VAL A 211 13.06 3.42 0.49
C VAL A 211 12.55 2.09 -0.03
N LEU A 212 13.15 1.00 0.43
CA LEU A 212 12.67 -0.36 0.25
C LEU A 212 12.08 -0.86 1.58
N HIS A 213 10.78 -1.10 1.59
CA HIS A 213 10.05 -1.64 2.73
C HIS A 213 9.83 -3.13 2.53
N VAL A 214 10.38 -3.94 3.42
CA VAL A 214 10.30 -5.40 3.41
C VAL A 214 9.36 -5.87 4.51
N GLU A 215 8.50 -6.84 4.22
CA GLU A 215 7.51 -7.34 5.18
C GLU A 215 8.16 -8.04 6.39
N LYS A 216 8.89 -9.12 6.11
CA LYS A 216 9.46 -10.04 7.11
C LYS A 216 10.82 -9.57 7.61
N ASP A 217 11.05 -9.74 8.91
CA ASP A 217 12.34 -9.45 9.56
C ASP A 217 13.48 -10.31 9.00
N THR A 218 13.21 -11.59 8.73
CA THR A 218 14.20 -12.55 8.19
C THR A 218 14.73 -12.10 6.83
N VAL A 219 13.84 -11.71 5.92
CA VAL A 219 14.22 -11.16 4.61
C VAL A 219 14.99 -9.86 4.78
N TRP A 220 14.53 -8.94 5.64
CA TRP A 220 15.23 -7.68 5.91
C TRP A 220 16.65 -7.89 6.44
N ARG A 221 16.86 -8.86 7.33
CA ARG A 221 18.20 -9.22 7.84
C ARG A 221 19.13 -9.63 6.71
N ARG A 222 18.63 -10.42 5.75
CA ARG A 222 19.43 -10.81 4.58
C ARG A 222 19.86 -9.60 3.75
N PHE A 223 18.94 -8.67 3.49
CA PHE A 223 19.28 -7.40 2.81
C PHE A 223 20.32 -6.57 3.58
N ASN A 224 20.28 -6.60 4.91
CA ASN A 224 21.25 -5.90 5.74
C ASN A 224 22.63 -6.57 5.74
N GLU A 225 22.68 -7.91 5.81
CA GLU A 225 23.93 -8.70 5.71
C GLU A 225 24.64 -8.48 4.38
N ASP A 226 23.88 -8.51 3.27
CA ASP A 226 24.38 -8.26 1.92
C ASP A 226 24.70 -6.77 1.66
N LYS A 227 24.44 -5.90 2.65
CA LYS A 227 24.62 -4.44 2.57
C LYS A 227 24.00 -3.82 1.32
N PHE A 228 22.84 -4.31 0.91
CA PHE A 228 22.10 -3.83 -0.26
C PHE A 228 21.89 -2.30 -0.24
N TRP A 229 21.63 -1.76 0.95
CA TRP A 229 21.48 -0.33 1.21
C TRP A 229 22.69 0.52 0.81
N LYS A 230 23.90 -0.05 0.89
CA LYS A 230 25.15 0.60 0.51
C LYS A 230 25.39 0.53 -1.00
N THR A 231 25.05 -0.58 -1.64
CA THR A 231 25.23 -0.78 -3.08
C THR A 231 24.27 0.08 -3.89
N HIS A 232 23.00 0.13 -3.49
CA HIS A 232 21.94 0.83 -4.23
C HIS A 232 21.59 2.22 -3.65
N ASN A 233 22.32 2.67 -2.62
CA ASN A 233 22.05 3.91 -1.88
C ASN A 233 20.56 4.04 -1.51
N CYS A 234 20.05 3.10 -0.71
CA CYS A 234 18.63 3.07 -0.33
C CYS A 234 18.45 2.90 1.18
N LEU A 235 17.27 3.27 1.68
CA LEU A 235 16.85 2.97 3.04
C LEU A 235 16.09 1.66 3.06
N LEU A 236 16.55 0.70 3.86
CA LEU A 236 15.86 -0.55 4.11
C LEU A 236 15.04 -0.42 5.39
N THR A 237 13.76 -0.74 5.31
CA THR A 237 12.86 -0.74 6.47
C THR A 237 12.09 -2.04 6.55
N HIS A 238 11.67 -2.45 7.75
CA HIS A 238 10.75 -3.58 7.90
C HIS A 238 9.70 -3.33 8.97
N GLY A 239 8.54 -3.99 8.81
CA GLY A 239 7.43 -3.94 9.76
C GLY A 239 7.35 -5.16 10.69
N GLY A 240 7.92 -6.29 10.29
CA GLY A 240 7.72 -7.58 10.97
C GLY A 240 6.31 -8.12 10.73
N GLY A 241 5.87 -8.13 9.47
CA GLY A 241 4.47 -8.35 9.07
C GLY A 241 3.74 -7.03 8.86
N GLN A 242 2.53 -6.90 9.40
CA GLN A 242 1.78 -5.65 9.28
C GLN A 242 2.53 -4.49 9.96
N PRO A 243 2.89 -3.43 9.20
CA PRO A 243 3.75 -2.38 9.74
C PRO A 243 3.02 -1.60 10.84
N PRO A 244 3.65 -1.41 12.02
CA PRO A 244 3.06 -0.67 13.11
C PRO A 244 2.94 0.82 12.78
N ARG A 245 2.19 1.57 13.61
CA ARG A 245 1.93 3.00 13.40
C ARG A 245 3.23 3.79 13.24
N GLY A 246 4.22 3.60 14.12
CA GLY A 246 5.53 4.25 14.06
C GLY A 246 6.25 4.06 12.71
N VAL A 247 6.34 2.81 12.21
CA VAL A 247 6.95 2.51 10.91
C VAL A 247 6.19 3.17 9.75
N ARG A 248 4.86 3.11 9.76
CA ARG A 248 4.04 3.73 8.69
C ARG A 248 4.19 5.24 8.68
N ARG A 249 4.23 5.87 9.85
CA ARG A 249 4.47 7.31 10.00
C ARG A 249 5.88 7.69 9.56
N MET A 250 6.89 6.90 9.92
CA MET A 250 8.26 7.09 9.48
C MET A 250 8.35 7.02 7.95
N LEU A 251 7.79 5.99 7.32
CA LEU A 251 7.72 5.86 5.86
C LEU A 251 7.03 7.07 5.21
N ASN A 252 5.95 7.57 5.81
CA ASN A 252 5.23 8.74 5.33
C ASN A 252 6.12 10.00 5.39
N ARG A 253 6.82 10.22 6.51
CA ARG A 253 7.77 11.33 6.66
C ARG A 253 8.92 11.23 5.66
N LEU A 254 9.55 10.06 5.51
CA LEU A 254 10.61 9.83 4.52
C LEU A 254 10.13 10.14 3.08
N HIS A 255 8.89 9.80 2.75
CA HIS A 255 8.33 10.10 1.43
C HIS A 255 8.02 11.60 1.24
N TYR A 256 7.37 12.25 2.20
CA TYR A 256 6.89 13.62 2.01
C TYR A 256 7.92 14.70 2.34
N GLU A 257 8.76 14.48 3.37
CA GLU A 257 9.82 15.41 3.78
C GLU A 257 11.07 15.24 2.91
N LEU A 258 11.54 14.00 2.72
CA LEU A 258 12.78 13.72 1.96
C LEU A 258 12.53 13.40 0.48
N LYS A 259 11.27 13.37 0.02
CA LYS A 259 10.87 13.08 -1.38
C LYS A 259 11.33 11.71 -1.88
N LEU A 260 11.55 10.75 -0.99
CA LEU A 260 12.02 9.42 -1.36
C LEU A 260 10.87 8.55 -1.89
N PRO A 261 11.00 7.91 -3.06
CA PRO A 261 10.02 6.92 -3.52
C PRO A 261 10.07 5.68 -2.61
N VAL A 262 8.90 5.13 -2.31
CA VAL A 262 8.75 3.95 -1.43
C VAL A 262 8.35 2.74 -2.26
N TYR A 263 9.17 1.70 -2.21
CA TYR A 263 8.95 0.40 -2.84
C TYR A 263 8.65 -0.64 -1.76
N CYS A 264 7.56 -1.39 -1.92
CA CYS A 264 7.16 -2.45 -0.99
C CYS A 264 7.48 -3.82 -1.60
N LEU A 265 8.29 -4.61 -0.89
CA LEU A 265 8.56 -6.03 -1.14
C LEU A 265 7.82 -6.87 -0.09
N LEU A 266 6.76 -7.55 -0.51
CA LEU A 266 5.80 -8.24 0.34
C LEU A 266 5.50 -9.64 -0.23
N ASP A 267 4.89 -10.51 0.56
CA ASP A 267 4.55 -11.86 0.10
C ASP A 267 3.45 -11.85 -0.99
N ASN A 268 3.40 -12.90 -1.81
CA ASN A 268 2.35 -13.12 -2.80
C ASN A 268 1.17 -13.85 -2.17
N ASP A 269 0.44 -13.14 -1.32
CA ASP A 269 -0.78 -13.65 -0.70
C ASP A 269 -1.80 -12.51 -0.45
N PRO A 270 -3.03 -12.84 -0.03
CA PRO A 270 -4.04 -11.82 0.29
C PRO A 270 -3.59 -10.87 1.41
N TRP A 271 -2.74 -11.31 2.33
CA TRP A 271 -2.26 -10.51 3.47
C TRP A 271 -1.18 -9.51 3.04
N GLY A 272 -0.25 -9.89 2.19
CA GLY A 272 0.73 -9.01 1.55
C GLY A 272 0.04 -7.92 0.73
N TYR A 273 -1.01 -8.26 -0.04
CA TYR A 273 -1.84 -7.26 -0.73
C TYR A 273 -2.55 -6.31 0.24
N TYR A 274 -3.02 -6.84 1.38
CA TYR A 274 -3.62 -6.01 2.42
C TYR A 274 -2.58 -5.08 3.08
N ILE A 275 -1.38 -5.56 3.39
CA ILE A 275 -0.28 -4.76 3.93
C ILE A 275 0.07 -3.62 2.98
N TYR A 276 0.20 -3.92 1.68
CA TYR A 276 0.40 -2.89 0.66
C TYR A 276 -0.71 -1.84 0.68
N SER A 277 -1.96 -2.29 0.81
CA SER A 277 -3.11 -1.38 0.87
C SER A 277 -3.08 -0.47 2.10
N VAL A 278 -2.61 -0.99 3.23
CA VAL A 278 -2.49 -0.25 4.49
C VAL A 278 -1.39 0.82 4.41
N VAL A 279 -0.27 0.50 3.78
CA VAL A 279 0.82 1.48 3.52
C VAL A 279 0.37 2.54 2.52
N LYS A 280 -0.34 2.14 1.45
CA LYS A 280 -0.67 3.05 0.36
C LYS A 280 -1.90 3.92 0.61
N GLN A 281 -2.98 3.35 1.13
CA GLN A 281 -4.27 4.03 1.30
C GLN A 281 -4.65 4.31 2.76
N GLY A 282 -4.03 3.62 3.72
CA GLY A 282 -4.42 3.70 5.13
C GLY A 282 -5.10 2.42 5.63
N SER A 283 -5.28 2.31 6.95
CA SER A 283 -6.03 1.20 7.56
C SER A 283 -7.46 1.64 7.80
N ILE A 284 -8.42 0.73 7.63
CA ILE A 284 -9.84 0.99 7.90
C ILE A 284 -10.04 1.43 9.36
N ASN A 285 -9.44 0.71 10.31
CA ASN A 285 -9.55 1.01 11.74
C ASN A 285 -8.88 2.35 12.12
N LEU A 286 -7.91 2.79 11.31
CA LEU A 286 -7.13 4.02 11.51
C LEU A 286 -7.41 5.05 10.41
N ALA A 287 -8.62 5.04 9.86
CA ALA A 287 -8.98 5.92 8.75
C ALA A 287 -8.83 7.41 9.12
N PHE A 288 -9.03 7.78 10.39
CA PHE A 288 -8.82 9.14 10.90
C PHE A 288 -7.35 9.60 10.83
N GLU A 289 -6.40 8.66 10.91
CA GLU A 289 -4.96 8.94 10.87
C GLU A 289 -4.34 8.75 9.47
N SER A 290 -5.14 8.37 8.47
CA SER A 290 -4.63 8.01 7.14
C SER A 290 -3.82 9.14 6.50
N LYS A 291 -4.13 10.42 6.79
CA LYS A 291 -3.35 11.56 6.29
C LYS A 291 -1.87 11.53 6.75
N ARG A 292 -1.59 11.06 7.97
CA ARG A 292 -0.24 11.03 8.56
C ARG A 292 0.51 9.72 8.29
N MET A 293 -0.13 8.72 7.68
CA MET A 293 0.45 7.37 7.50
C MET A 293 0.36 6.82 6.08
N ALA A 294 -0.59 7.28 5.26
CA ALA A 294 -0.80 6.73 3.93
C ALA A 294 0.18 7.34 2.93
N ILE A 295 0.70 6.51 2.03
CA ILE A 295 1.63 6.90 0.98
C ILE A 295 1.02 6.49 -0.37
N PRO A 296 0.15 7.32 -0.97
CA PRO A 296 -0.53 6.95 -2.21
C PRO A 296 0.39 6.62 -3.38
N ASN A 297 1.61 7.15 -3.35
CA ASN A 297 2.65 6.93 -4.37
C ASN A 297 3.48 5.66 -4.13
N ALA A 298 3.22 4.91 -3.05
CA ALA A 298 3.93 3.66 -2.77
C ALA A 298 3.76 2.68 -3.94
N LYS A 299 4.85 2.00 -4.31
CA LYS A 299 4.93 1.09 -5.45
C LYS A 299 5.08 -0.35 -4.94
N TYR A 300 4.27 -1.26 -5.48
CA TYR A 300 4.37 -2.68 -5.14
C TYR A 300 5.37 -3.35 -6.07
N LEU A 301 6.49 -3.84 -5.52
CA LEU A 301 7.58 -4.44 -6.28
C LEU A 301 7.30 -5.93 -6.58
N GLY A 302 6.88 -6.67 -5.56
CA GLY A 302 6.63 -8.11 -5.64
C GLY A 302 6.69 -8.73 -4.25
N LEU A 303 6.49 -10.04 -4.09
CA LEU A 303 6.31 -11.07 -5.12
C LEU A 303 4.96 -11.02 -5.86
N ARG A 304 4.97 -11.33 -7.15
CA ARG A 304 3.76 -11.43 -7.98
C ARG A 304 3.39 -12.88 -8.29
N SER A 305 2.13 -13.11 -8.67
CA SER A 305 1.63 -14.45 -9.00
C SER A 305 2.23 -15.02 -10.28
N ILE A 306 2.89 -14.19 -11.10
CA ILE A 306 3.67 -14.61 -12.28
C ILE A 306 5.13 -14.97 -11.94
N ASP A 307 5.59 -14.65 -10.73
CA ASP A 307 7.02 -14.79 -10.38
C ASP A 307 7.45 -16.24 -10.18
N LEU A 308 6.50 -17.17 -10.03
CA LEU A 308 6.81 -18.60 -10.07
C LEU A 308 7.49 -18.96 -11.40
N ASP A 309 6.80 -18.67 -12.50
CA ASP A 309 7.25 -19.04 -13.85
C ASP A 309 8.42 -18.15 -14.29
N ARG A 310 8.37 -16.86 -13.96
CA ARG A 310 9.42 -15.91 -14.35
C ARG A 310 10.76 -16.19 -13.65
N CYS A 311 10.75 -16.55 -12.38
CA CYS A 311 11.97 -16.83 -11.63
C CYS A 311 12.39 -18.30 -11.72
N ASP A 312 11.65 -19.14 -12.44
CA ASP A 312 11.86 -20.59 -12.55
C ASP A 312 12.00 -21.24 -11.15
N LEU A 313 11.02 -20.99 -10.28
CA LEU A 313 11.02 -21.49 -8.91
C LEU A 313 10.53 -22.93 -8.86
N SER A 314 11.15 -23.73 -7.99
CA SER A 314 10.76 -25.11 -7.76
C SER A 314 9.28 -25.21 -7.34
N PRO A 315 8.48 -26.12 -7.91
CA PRO A 315 7.09 -26.31 -7.51
C PRO A 315 6.89 -26.62 -6.02
N SER A 316 7.93 -27.10 -5.32
CA SER A 316 7.89 -27.41 -3.89
C SER A 316 7.76 -26.18 -2.98
N VAL A 317 8.06 -24.97 -3.48
CA VAL A 317 7.88 -23.73 -2.70
C VAL A 317 6.45 -23.21 -2.71
N LYS A 318 5.56 -23.85 -3.48
CA LYS A 318 4.15 -23.48 -3.56
C LYS A 318 3.45 -23.82 -2.26
N ILE A 319 2.69 -22.87 -1.73
CA ILE A 319 1.80 -23.10 -0.60
C ILE A 319 0.38 -23.00 -1.11
N ASN A 320 -0.43 -24.05 -0.95
CA ASN A 320 -1.81 -24.04 -1.42
C ASN A 320 -2.64 -22.96 -0.70
N LEU A 321 -3.54 -22.31 -1.44
CA LEU A 321 -4.48 -21.36 -0.85
C LEU A 321 -5.47 -22.08 0.06
N SER A 322 -5.66 -21.54 1.25
CA SER A 322 -6.71 -21.99 2.17
C SER A 322 -8.06 -21.32 1.84
N ASP A 323 -9.16 -21.88 2.34
CA ASP A 323 -10.50 -21.29 2.18
C ASP A 323 -10.59 -19.86 2.75
N SER A 324 -9.86 -19.58 3.84
CA SER A 324 -9.78 -18.24 4.42
C SER A 324 -9.02 -17.28 3.51
N ASP A 325 -7.93 -17.72 2.87
CA ASP A 325 -7.17 -16.94 1.90
C ASP A 325 -8.04 -16.58 0.68
N ILE A 326 -8.79 -17.55 0.14
CA ILE A 326 -9.70 -17.33 -0.99
C ILE A 326 -10.79 -16.32 -0.63
N LYS A 327 -11.42 -16.46 0.54
CA LYS A 327 -12.41 -15.50 1.04
C LYS A 327 -11.81 -14.11 1.17
N ARG A 328 -10.59 -14.00 1.70
CA ARG A 328 -9.90 -12.72 1.90
C ARG A 328 -9.52 -12.07 0.57
N ALA A 329 -9.01 -12.83 -0.39
CA ALA A 329 -8.69 -12.35 -1.74
C ALA A 329 -9.92 -11.74 -2.43
N LYS A 330 -11.08 -12.43 -2.36
CA LYS A 330 -12.35 -11.93 -2.89
C LYS A 330 -12.82 -10.64 -2.19
N GLN A 331 -12.61 -10.51 -0.89
CA GLN A 331 -12.89 -9.26 -0.17
C GLN A 331 -12.00 -8.11 -0.66
N ILE A 332 -10.69 -8.36 -0.79
CA ILE A 332 -9.71 -7.34 -1.22
C ILE A 332 -10.00 -6.87 -2.65
N ALA A 333 -10.33 -7.80 -3.55
CA ALA A 333 -10.72 -7.47 -4.93
C ALA A 333 -11.91 -6.49 -4.99
N ASN A 334 -12.84 -6.61 -4.03
CA ASN A 334 -14.03 -5.77 -3.94
C ASN A 334 -13.80 -4.41 -3.27
N TYR A 335 -12.64 -4.15 -2.69
CA TYR A 335 -12.37 -2.86 -2.06
C TYR A 335 -12.38 -1.71 -3.09
N PRO A 336 -12.92 -0.53 -2.76
CA PRO A 336 -13.04 0.58 -3.72
C PRO A 336 -11.72 1.02 -4.38
N TRP A 337 -10.59 0.83 -3.70
CA TRP A 337 -9.25 1.20 -4.19
C TRP A 337 -8.53 0.09 -4.98
N PHE A 338 -9.13 -1.10 -5.09
CA PHE A 338 -8.69 -2.21 -5.92
C PHE A 338 -9.67 -2.55 -7.05
N LYS A 339 -10.98 -2.42 -6.80
CA LYS A 339 -12.07 -2.73 -7.75
C LYS A 339 -11.88 -2.09 -9.12
N ASP A 340 -11.60 -0.78 -9.14
CA ASP A 340 -11.46 -0.01 -10.38
C ASP A 340 -10.09 -0.22 -11.09
N LYS A 341 -9.15 -0.96 -10.48
CA LYS A 341 -7.78 -1.10 -11.00
C LYS A 341 -7.60 -2.41 -11.75
N LYS A 342 -7.74 -2.37 -13.09
CA LYS A 342 -7.55 -3.53 -13.98
C LYS A 342 -6.27 -4.34 -13.69
N PRO A 343 -5.08 -3.74 -13.48
CA PRO A 343 -3.91 -4.53 -13.18
C PRO A 343 -4.11 -5.37 -11.91
N TRP A 344 -4.57 -4.76 -10.82
CA TRP A 344 -4.75 -5.46 -9.54
C TRP A 344 -5.82 -6.55 -9.60
N GLN A 345 -6.90 -6.33 -10.37
CA GLN A 345 -7.88 -7.39 -10.63
C GLN A 345 -7.24 -8.57 -11.35
N LYS A 346 -6.44 -8.33 -12.41
CA LYS A 346 -5.70 -9.41 -13.09
C LYS A 346 -4.77 -10.18 -12.15
N GLU A 347 -4.07 -9.49 -11.23
CA GLU A 347 -3.19 -10.16 -10.24
C GLU A 347 -3.98 -11.07 -9.31
N ILE A 348 -5.06 -10.56 -8.72
CA ILE A 348 -5.84 -11.30 -7.73
C ILE A 348 -6.56 -12.47 -8.40
N SER A 349 -7.10 -12.28 -9.62
CA SER A 349 -7.64 -13.36 -10.43
C SER A 349 -6.57 -14.41 -10.72
N LYS A 350 -5.38 -14.02 -11.18
CA LYS A 350 -4.28 -14.95 -11.47
C LYS A 350 -3.86 -15.75 -10.23
N MET A 351 -3.80 -15.12 -9.05
CA MET A 351 -3.53 -15.81 -7.78
C MET A 351 -4.60 -16.87 -7.48
N LEU A 352 -5.88 -16.51 -7.67
CA LEU A 352 -7.00 -17.43 -7.46
C LEU A 352 -7.01 -18.59 -8.47
N ASP A 353 -6.71 -18.30 -9.73
CA ASP A 353 -6.64 -19.30 -10.81
C ASP A 353 -5.46 -20.26 -10.61
N ASN A 354 -4.32 -19.73 -10.15
CA ASN A 354 -3.13 -20.52 -9.82
C ASN A 354 -3.36 -21.46 -8.63
N GLY A 355 -4.19 -21.07 -7.65
CA GLY A 355 -4.51 -21.88 -6.47
C GLY A 355 -3.42 -21.95 -5.39
N PHE A 356 -2.32 -21.20 -5.53
CA PHE A 356 -1.21 -21.18 -4.57
C PHE A 356 -0.77 -19.74 -4.23
N LYS A 357 -0.05 -19.62 -3.11
CA LYS A 357 0.66 -18.41 -2.64
C LYS A 357 2.15 -18.67 -2.57
N LEU A 358 2.92 -17.58 -2.57
CA LEU A 358 4.39 -17.61 -2.47
C LEU A 358 4.88 -16.63 -1.41
N GLU A 359 5.84 -17.07 -0.62
CA GLU A 359 6.55 -16.19 0.32
C GLU A 359 7.81 -15.63 -0.34
N VAL A 360 8.27 -14.44 0.07
CA VAL A 360 9.52 -13.84 -0.44
C VAL A 360 10.72 -14.75 -0.19
N GLU A 361 10.67 -15.54 0.89
CA GLU A 361 11.68 -16.55 1.22
C GLU A 361 11.72 -17.70 0.20
N ALA A 362 10.68 -17.92 -0.61
CA ALA A 362 10.72 -18.91 -1.69
C ALA A 362 11.84 -18.62 -2.70
N LEU A 363 12.21 -17.36 -2.88
CA LEU A 363 13.31 -16.95 -3.75
C LEU A 363 14.69 -17.41 -3.24
N ILE A 364 14.82 -17.64 -1.93
CA ILE A 364 16.05 -18.18 -1.31
C ILE A 364 16.34 -19.60 -1.81
N SER A 365 15.32 -20.35 -2.22
CA SER A 365 15.48 -21.72 -2.74
C SER A 365 16.35 -21.80 -3.99
N LYS A 366 16.46 -20.70 -4.74
CA LYS A 366 17.30 -20.63 -5.95
C LYS A 366 18.74 -20.28 -5.59
N ASN A 367 18.92 -19.22 -4.82
CA ASN A 367 20.18 -18.82 -4.19
C ASN A 367 19.84 -17.91 -3.00
N ILE A 368 20.59 -18.01 -1.91
CA ILE A 368 20.42 -17.21 -0.70
C ILE A 368 20.44 -15.71 -1.00
N SER A 369 21.31 -15.26 -1.92
CA SER A 369 21.39 -13.87 -2.37
C SER A 369 20.52 -13.53 -3.59
N TYR A 370 19.73 -14.47 -4.15
CA TYR A 370 18.98 -14.21 -5.39
C TYR A 370 18.05 -12.99 -5.26
N VAL A 371 17.44 -12.83 -4.08
CA VAL A 371 16.53 -11.72 -3.78
C VAL A 371 17.24 -10.37 -3.87
N THR A 372 18.46 -10.30 -3.34
CA THR A 372 19.24 -9.08 -3.17
C THR A 372 20.07 -8.74 -4.42
N GLU A 373 20.62 -9.74 -5.09
CA GLU A 373 21.53 -9.57 -6.24
C GLU A 373 20.82 -9.54 -7.60
N GLU A 374 19.74 -10.30 -7.78
CA GLU A 374 19.09 -10.45 -9.08
C GLU A 374 17.66 -9.88 -9.08
N TYR A 375 16.80 -10.38 -8.19
CA TYR A 375 15.36 -10.11 -8.27
C TYR A 375 15.01 -8.63 -8.06
N VAL A 376 15.43 -8.04 -6.93
CA VAL A 376 15.11 -6.64 -6.64
C VAL A 376 15.78 -5.67 -7.63
N PRO A 377 17.10 -5.78 -7.91
CA PRO A 377 17.74 -4.93 -8.92
C PRO A 377 17.06 -5.00 -10.30
N ALA A 378 16.81 -6.21 -10.82
CA ALA A 378 16.17 -6.38 -12.13
C ALA A 378 14.77 -5.74 -12.17
N ARG A 379 14.01 -5.78 -11.07
CA ARG A 379 12.69 -5.13 -10.99
C ARG A 379 12.77 -3.61 -10.89
N LEU A 380 13.76 -3.09 -10.17
CA LEU A 380 13.99 -1.65 -10.07
C LEU A 380 14.40 -1.08 -11.43
N ASP A 381 15.28 -1.79 -12.15
CA ASP A 381 15.78 -1.37 -13.47
C ASP A 381 14.69 -1.46 -14.55
N ALA A 382 13.91 -2.55 -14.57
CA ALA A 382 12.78 -2.72 -15.49
C ALA A 382 11.60 -1.77 -15.18
N GLN A 383 11.67 -1.02 -14.08
CA GLN A 383 10.58 -0.20 -13.56
C GLN A 383 9.26 -0.96 -13.38
N ASP A 384 9.37 -2.25 -13.10
CA ASP A 384 8.29 -3.22 -13.17
C ASP A 384 7.63 -3.38 -11.78
N TRP A 385 6.87 -2.36 -11.40
CA TRP A 385 6.07 -2.30 -10.18
C TRP A 385 4.59 -2.01 -10.49
N ARG A 386 3.68 -2.53 -9.65
CA ARG A 386 2.24 -2.27 -9.80
C ARG A 386 1.87 -0.86 -9.30
N CYS A 387 2.06 0.13 -10.16
CA CYS A 387 1.36 1.41 -10.10
C CYS A 387 1.24 1.94 -11.53
N ALA A 388 0.03 2.30 -11.97
CA ALA A 388 -0.20 2.81 -13.33
C ALA A 388 0.59 4.11 -13.53
N VAL A 389 1.80 3.99 -14.06
CA VAL A 389 2.55 5.08 -14.66
C VAL A 389 2.39 4.87 -16.17
N PRO A 390 1.87 5.85 -16.91
CA PRO A 390 1.86 5.78 -18.36
C PRO A 390 3.28 5.53 -18.86
N ARG A 391 3.50 4.47 -19.64
CA ARG A 391 4.77 4.26 -20.32
C ARG A 391 4.82 5.21 -21.51
N HIS A 392 5.80 6.11 -21.51
CA HIS A 392 6.07 6.97 -22.65
C HIS A 392 6.93 6.22 -23.66
N ILE A 393 6.45 6.12 -24.90
CA ILE A 393 7.19 5.52 -26.02
C ILE A 393 7.73 6.67 -26.85
N HIS A 394 9.04 6.86 -26.79
CA HIS A 394 9.71 8.02 -27.40
C HIS A 394 9.81 7.89 -28.93
N GLU A 395 10.00 6.67 -29.42
CA GLU A 395 10.22 6.39 -30.85
C GLU A 395 9.68 4.99 -31.23
N PRO A 396 9.28 4.79 -32.50
CA PRO A 396 8.89 3.48 -33.01
C PRO A 396 10.13 2.62 -33.33
N THR A 397 9.94 1.30 -33.38
CA THR A 397 10.95 0.36 -33.88
C THR A 397 10.59 -0.09 -35.29
N ARG A 398 11.56 -0.08 -36.21
CA ARG A 398 11.31 -0.47 -37.61
C ARG A 398 11.27 -2.00 -37.77
N VAL A 399 10.24 -2.49 -38.46
CA VAL A 399 10.04 -3.91 -38.78
C VAL A 399 10.24 -4.13 -40.29
N THR A 400 10.79 -5.28 -40.66
CA THR A 400 10.99 -5.66 -42.06
C THR A 400 9.65 -5.98 -42.73
N ALA A 401 9.32 -5.28 -43.81
CA ALA A 401 8.13 -5.56 -44.61
C ALA A 401 8.35 -6.74 -45.57
N ALA A 402 7.29 -7.50 -45.83
CA ALA A 402 7.22 -8.42 -46.96
C ALA A 402 6.70 -7.70 -48.21
N GLY A 403 7.00 -8.25 -49.40
CA GLY A 403 6.49 -7.77 -50.68
C GLY A 403 7.58 -7.36 -51.68
N ASN A 404 7.13 -6.90 -52.85
CA ASN A 404 7.98 -6.63 -54.02
C ASN A 404 8.82 -5.34 -53.93
N LYS A 405 8.49 -4.42 -53.01
CA LYS A 405 9.14 -3.10 -52.85
C LYS A 405 9.38 -2.78 -51.38
N PRO A 406 10.37 -1.92 -51.04
CA PRO A 406 10.65 -1.55 -49.66
C PRO A 406 9.51 -0.71 -49.06
N LYS A 407 8.70 -1.34 -48.21
CA LYS A 407 7.67 -0.69 -47.38
C LYS A 407 8.25 -0.42 -45.98
N LEU A 408 7.90 0.72 -45.40
CA LEU A 408 8.33 1.10 -44.06
C LEU A 408 7.24 0.73 -43.04
N ILE A 409 7.61 -0.04 -42.03
CA ILE A 409 6.74 -0.43 -40.91
C ILE A 409 7.37 0.09 -39.62
N ASP A 410 6.73 1.09 -39.02
CA ASP A 410 7.17 1.71 -37.77
C ASP A 410 6.24 1.22 -36.63
N GLU A 411 6.66 0.23 -35.84
CA GLU A 411 5.89 -0.31 -34.71
C GLU A 411 6.07 0.57 -33.47
N TYR A 412 4.95 1.14 -32.98
CA TYR A 412 4.94 1.90 -31.73
C TYR A 412 4.61 1.01 -30.54
N ILE A 413 3.68 0.09 -30.69
CA ILE A 413 3.23 -0.84 -29.63
C ILE A 413 3.20 -2.23 -30.25
N GLY A 414 3.70 -3.25 -29.54
CA GLY A 414 3.71 -4.63 -30.02
C GLY A 414 4.89 -5.43 -29.49
N LEU A 415 5.14 -6.59 -30.10
CA LEU A 415 6.17 -7.54 -29.64
C LEU A 415 7.59 -6.99 -29.81
N VAL A 416 7.83 -6.12 -30.79
CA VAL A 416 9.16 -5.62 -31.11
C VAL A 416 9.52 -4.45 -30.20
N ASN A 417 8.68 -3.41 -30.17
CA ASN A 417 8.96 -2.17 -29.43
C ASN A 417 8.54 -2.24 -27.96
N SER A 418 7.23 -2.36 -27.68
CA SER A 418 6.73 -2.27 -26.32
C SER A 418 6.79 -3.59 -25.54
N LYS A 419 7.16 -4.70 -26.19
CA LYS A 419 7.14 -6.08 -25.64
C LYS A 419 5.74 -6.47 -25.14
N THR A 420 4.72 -6.13 -25.91
CA THR A 420 3.30 -6.30 -25.55
C THR A 420 2.66 -7.31 -26.51
N PRO A 421 2.32 -8.55 -26.06
CA PRO A 421 1.72 -9.57 -26.91
C PRO A 421 0.22 -9.35 -27.18
N GLU A 422 -0.46 -8.49 -26.43
CA GLU A 422 -1.92 -8.35 -26.53
C GLU A 422 -2.37 -7.50 -27.72
N ILE A 423 -1.54 -6.59 -28.20
CA ILE A 423 -1.87 -5.65 -29.27
C ILE A 423 -0.61 -5.18 -29.99
N SER A 424 -0.68 -5.06 -31.31
CA SER A 424 0.33 -4.34 -32.10
C SER A 424 -0.31 -3.11 -32.74
N ILE A 425 0.40 -1.98 -32.74
CA ILE A 425 0.03 -0.73 -33.41
C ILE A 425 1.25 -0.26 -34.18
N ALA A 426 1.12 -0.29 -35.51
CA ALA A 426 2.18 0.10 -36.42
C ALA A 426 1.70 1.10 -37.47
N VAL A 427 2.57 2.05 -37.81
CA VAL A 427 2.36 2.97 -38.92
C VAL A 427 3.10 2.43 -40.13
N MET A 428 2.37 2.31 -41.23
CA MET A 428 2.81 1.73 -42.49
C MET A 428 2.93 2.83 -43.54
N ARG A 429 4.06 2.87 -44.26
CA ARG A 429 4.23 3.69 -45.46
C ARG A 429 4.61 2.79 -46.63
N SER A 430 3.66 2.60 -47.53
CA SER A 430 3.78 1.72 -48.69
C SER A 430 3.94 2.54 -49.97
N PRO A 431 4.97 2.28 -50.80
CA PRO A 431 5.18 3.00 -52.05
C PRO A 431 4.18 2.56 -53.14
N GLY A 432 4.00 3.39 -54.17
CA GLY A 432 3.17 3.04 -55.32
C GLY A 432 3.64 1.78 -56.05
N GLY A 433 2.69 0.92 -56.42
CA GLY A 433 2.92 -0.38 -57.03
C GLY A 433 3.47 -1.46 -56.09
N TRP A 434 3.38 -1.27 -54.77
CA TRP A 434 3.71 -2.33 -53.80
C TRP A 434 2.57 -3.36 -53.70
N VAL A 435 2.97 -4.63 -53.58
CA VAL A 435 2.09 -5.79 -53.43
C VAL A 435 2.73 -6.76 -52.45
N GLU A 436 1.96 -7.27 -51.49
CA GLU A 436 2.40 -8.36 -50.60
C GLU A 436 1.83 -9.73 -50.99
N PRO A 437 2.43 -10.84 -50.52
CA PRO A 437 1.82 -12.16 -50.63
C PRO A 437 0.44 -12.20 -49.97
N GLY A 438 -0.43 -13.08 -50.46
CA GLY A 438 -1.67 -13.41 -49.75
C GLY A 438 -1.35 -14.02 -48.39
N GLN A 439 -2.24 -13.82 -47.41
CA GLN A 439 -2.03 -14.28 -46.04
C GLN A 439 -3.34 -14.63 -45.35
N THR A 440 -3.27 -15.51 -44.35
CA THR A 440 -4.41 -15.93 -43.51
C THR A 440 -4.03 -15.81 -42.03
N PRO A 441 -4.07 -14.61 -41.45
CA PRO A 441 -3.53 -14.35 -40.11
C PRO A 441 -4.36 -15.00 -39.00
N GLU A 442 -3.72 -15.34 -37.88
CA GLU A 442 -4.38 -15.79 -36.63
C GLU A 442 -4.88 -14.63 -35.74
N PHE A 443 -4.83 -13.39 -36.25
CA PHE A 443 -5.22 -12.19 -35.52
C PHE A 443 -6.22 -11.35 -36.31
N ASP A 444 -7.05 -10.59 -35.60
CA ASP A 444 -7.87 -9.55 -36.19
C ASP A 444 -6.99 -8.34 -36.56
N GLU A 445 -7.17 -7.80 -37.76
CA GLU A 445 -6.46 -6.61 -38.24
C GLU A 445 -7.45 -5.47 -38.53
N TYR A 446 -7.23 -4.33 -37.89
CA TYR A 446 -7.98 -3.09 -38.11
C TYR A 446 -7.06 -2.06 -38.75
N THR A 447 -7.37 -1.66 -39.98
CA THR A 447 -6.54 -0.75 -40.76
C THR A 447 -7.30 0.53 -41.09
N VAL A 448 -6.66 1.68 -40.89
CA VAL A 448 -7.21 2.99 -41.27
C VAL A 448 -6.21 3.71 -42.16
N VAL A 449 -6.67 4.11 -43.35
CA VAL A 449 -5.85 4.81 -44.33
C VAL A 449 -5.82 6.29 -44.01
N LEU A 450 -4.61 6.85 -43.84
CA LEU A 450 -4.38 8.26 -43.55
C LEU A 450 -4.17 9.08 -44.82
N LYS A 451 -3.45 8.52 -45.81
CA LYS A 451 -3.21 9.14 -47.13
C LYS A 451 -3.10 8.07 -48.21
N GLY A 452 -3.40 8.47 -49.45
CA GLY A 452 -3.34 7.59 -50.61
C GLY A 452 -4.45 6.54 -50.61
N MET A 453 -4.16 5.37 -51.15
CA MET A 453 -5.13 4.29 -51.30
C MET A 453 -4.50 2.91 -51.09
N LEU A 454 -5.19 2.09 -50.29
CA LEU A 454 -4.88 0.68 -50.04
C LEU A 454 -5.94 -0.18 -50.71
N ARG A 455 -5.53 -1.06 -51.62
CA ARG A 455 -6.40 -2.07 -52.24
C ARG A 455 -6.35 -3.34 -51.41
N VAL A 456 -7.53 -3.81 -51.02
CA VAL A 456 -7.72 -5.03 -50.24
C VAL A 456 -8.39 -6.06 -51.12
N LYS A 457 -7.69 -7.17 -51.36
CA LYS A 457 -8.20 -8.32 -52.09
C LYS A 457 -8.52 -9.44 -51.10
N TYR A 458 -9.68 -10.05 -51.27
CA TYR A 458 -10.19 -11.15 -50.46
C TYR A 458 -10.79 -12.21 -51.40
N ARG A 459 -11.19 -13.38 -50.87
CA ARG A 459 -11.68 -14.48 -51.73
C ARG A 459 -12.90 -14.14 -52.60
N GLY A 460 -13.70 -13.16 -52.18
CA GLY A 460 -14.93 -12.76 -52.88
C GLY A 460 -14.78 -11.56 -53.82
N GLY A 461 -13.60 -10.94 -53.93
CA GLY A 461 -13.38 -9.76 -54.76
C GLY A 461 -12.25 -8.86 -54.26
N GLU A 462 -12.25 -7.61 -54.71
CA GLU A 462 -11.35 -6.57 -54.23
C GLU A 462 -12.08 -5.24 -54.09
N PHE A 463 -11.64 -4.40 -53.16
CA PHE A 463 -12.10 -3.02 -53.01
C PHE A 463 -10.98 -2.10 -52.55
N ASP A 464 -11.17 -0.80 -52.79
CA ASP A 464 -10.20 0.24 -52.47
C ASP A 464 -10.61 0.97 -51.19
N VAL A 465 -9.63 1.16 -50.30
CA VAL A 465 -9.75 1.92 -49.06
C VAL A 465 -8.92 3.18 -49.19
N THR A 466 -9.58 4.33 -49.19
CA THR A 466 -8.96 5.64 -49.38
C THR A 466 -8.80 6.39 -48.05
N ALA A 467 -8.10 7.52 -48.07
CA ALA A 467 -7.87 8.35 -46.90
C ALA A 467 -9.17 8.64 -46.10
N GLY A 468 -9.14 8.36 -44.79
CA GLY A 468 -10.29 8.50 -43.88
C GLY A 468 -11.19 7.28 -43.81
N GLN A 469 -10.95 6.24 -44.61
CA GLN A 469 -11.68 4.98 -44.56
C GLN A 469 -10.90 3.89 -43.80
N ALA A 470 -11.62 2.86 -43.40
CA ALA A 470 -11.10 1.75 -42.62
C ALA A 470 -11.53 0.40 -43.19
N VAL A 471 -10.74 -0.63 -42.91
CA VAL A 471 -11.05 -2.03 -43.19
C VAL A 471 -10.77 -2.87 -41.95
N VAL A 472 -11.57 -3.91 -41.78
CA VAL A 472 -11.37 -4.94 -40.75
C VAL A 472 -11.24 -6.27 -41.45
N VAL A 473 -10.19 -7.01 -41.10
CA VAL A 473 -9.99 -8.41 -41.52
C VAL A 473 -9.98 -9.25 -40.27
N HIS A 474 -10.83 -10.28 -40.22
CA HIS A 474 -10.92 -11.15 -39.06
C HIS A 474 -9.90 -12.28 -39.13
N ALA A 475 -9.49 -12.77 -37.95
CA ALA A 475 -8.62 -13.94 -37.85
C ALA A 475 -9.17 -15.13 -38.66
N GLY A 476 -8.33 -15.75 -39.47
CA GLY A 476 -8.69 -16.85 -40.36
C GLY A 476 -9.24 -16.45 -41.73
N ASP A 477 -9.49 -15.16 -41.98
CA ASP A 477 -9.85 -14.68 -43.32
C ASP A 477 -8.62 -14.49 -44.20
N TRP A 478 -8.71 -14.92 -45.46
CA TRP A 478 -7.64 -14.70 -46.43
C TRP A 478 -7.70 -13.27 -46.99
N VAL A 479 -6.57 -12.58 -46.98
CA VAL A 479 -6.42 -11.22 -47.49
C VAL A 479 -5.10 -11.03 -48.23
N GLN A 480 -5.09 -10.13 -49.21
CA GLN A 480 -3.88 -9.60 -49.84
C GLN A 480 -4.00 -8.08 -49.97
N TYR A 481 -2.96 -7.37 -49.56
CA TYR A 481 -2.91 -5.91 -49.70
C TYR A 481 -1.99 -5.45 -50.83
N SER A 482 -2.36 -4.34 -51.45
CA SER A 482 -1.53 -3.67 -52.45
C SER A 482 -1.78 -2.17 -52.47
N THR A 483 -0.84 -1.39 -53.00
CA THR A 483 -0.98 0.05 -53.19
C THR A 483 -0.78 0.38 -54.66
N PRO A 484 -1.80 0.18 -55.52
CA PRO A 484 -1.66 0.32 -56.97
C PRO A 484 -1.55 1.77 -57.45
N SER A 485 -1.94 2.76 -56.63
CA SER A 485 -1.77 4.18 -56.94
C SER A 485 -0.29 4.58 -56.91
N ASP A 486 0.13 5.48 -57.80
CA ASP A 486 1.49 6.04 -57.83
C ASP A 486 1.86 6.79 -56.54
N GLU A 487 0.86 7.36 -55.85
CA GLU A 487 1.04 8.07 -54.57
C GLU A 487 1.31 7.12 -53.39
N GLY A 488 1.08 5.81 -53.56
CA GLY A 488 1.20 4.82 -52.48
C GLY A 488 0.11 4.94 -51.41
N ALA A 489 0.43 4.55 -50.18
CA ALA A 489 -0.44 4.75 -49.02
C ALA A 489 0.33 4.95 -47.71
N GLU A 490 -0.20 5.82 -46.85
CA GLU A 490 0.19 5.96 -45.44
C GLU A 490 -1.01 5.54 -44.60
N TYR A 491 -0.85 4.56 -43.72
CA TYR A 491 -1.93 3.98 -42.92
C TYR A 491 -1.41 3.46 -41.59
N PHE A 492 -2.29 3.24 -40.62
CA PHE A 492 -1.94 2.49 -39.42
C PHE A 492 -2.75 1.20 -39.35
N ALA A 493 -2.12 0.16 -38.81
CA ALA A 493 -2.74 -1.14 -38.56
C ALA A 493 -2.71 -1.43 -37.06
N VAL A 494 -3.81 -2.01 -36.57
CA VAL A 494 -3.95 -2.52 -35.21
C VAL A 494 -4.22 -4.02 -35.28
N CYS A 495 -3.36 -4.83 -34.69
CA CYS A 495 -3.52 -6.29 -34.65
C CYS A 495 -3.89 -6.75 -33.24
N VAL A 496 -4.87 -7.64 -33.13
CA VAL A 496 -5.27 -8.29 -31.88
C VAL A 496 -5.44 -9.81 -32.09
N PRO A 497 -4.59 -10.67 -31.50
CA PRO A 497 -3.39 -10.37 -30.69
C PRO A 497 -2.28 -9.66 -31.49
N ALA A 498 -1.17 -9.29 -30.82
CA ALA A 498 -0.08 -8.57 -31.46
C ALA A 498 0.51 -9.33 -32.67
N PHE A 499 0.90 -8.57 -33.70
CA PHE A 499 1.53 -9.10 -34.91
C PHE A 499 2.79 -9.91 -34.57
N ASP A 500 2.83 -11.14 -35.07
CA ASP A 500 3.99 -12.02 -35.04
C ASP A 500 4.20 -12.63 -36.44
N PRO A 501 5.39 -12.54 -37.06
CA PRO A 501 5.69 -13.16 -38.35
C PRO A 501 5.29 -14.64 -38.45
N GLU A 502 5.30 -15.41 -37.35
CA GLU A 502 4.94 -16.82 -37.33
C GLU A 502 3.42 -17.07 -37.44
N THR A 503 2.60 -16.08 -37.11
CA THR A 503 1.12 -16.20 -37.06
C THR A 503 0.40 -15.64 -38.29
N VAL A 504 1.15 -15.16 -39.27
CA VAL A 504 0.61 -14.52 -40.48
C VAL A 504 0.17 -15.53 -41.55
N HIS A 505 0.82 -16.70 -41.61
CA HIS A 505 0.56 -17.76 -42.60
C HIS A 505 0.48 -17.24 -44.04
N ARG A 506 1.60 -16.73 -44.55
CA ARG A 506 1.69 -16.23 -45.93
C ARG A 506 1.66 -17.38 -46.94
N ASP A 507 1.01 -17.14 -48.07
CA ASP A 507 1.07 -18.02 -49.22
C ASP A 507 2.52 -18.13 -49.72
N ALA A 508 2.93 -19.33 -50.11
CA ALA A 508 4.22 -19.54 -50.76
C ALA A 508 4.25 -18.83 -52.13
N GLU A 509 5.39 -18.24 -52.49
CA GLU A 509 5.61 -17.59 -53.79
C GLU A 509 5.42 -18.53 -54.99
#